data_AF-A0A923PY27-F1
#
_entry.id   AF-A0A923PY27-F1
#
_cell.length_a   1.000
_cell.length_b   1.000
_cell.length_c   1.000
_cell.angle_alpha   90.00
_cell.angle_beta   90.00
_cell.angle_gamma   90.00
#
_symmetry.space_group_name_H-M   'P 1'
#
loop_
_entity.id
_entity.type
_entity.pdbx_description
1 polymer ?
#
loop_
_entity_poly.entity_id
_entity_poly.type
_entity_poly.pdbx_seq_one_letter_code
_entity_poly.pdbx_strand_id
1 'polypeptide(L)'
;MKWFNYAQAQSFMPTEGTLIATQVDNLYGFLLWASFISCIIVIGGMIYFVWKYRRKTDHDKTAYITHNTFLEFLWSFIPLVIFLGVFAWGWYVYHDMRTMPKDA
;
A
#
# COMPACT_ATOMS: atom_id res chain seq x y z
N MET A 1 -32.71 -16.34 -27.68
CA MET A 1 -32.07 -17.24 -26.69
C MET A 1 -30.57 -16.91 -26.66
N LYS A 2 -30.15 -16.02 -25.75
CA LYS A 2 -28.73 -15.67 -25.59
C LYS A 2 -28.15 -16.56 -24.49
N TRP A 3 -27.55 -17.68 -24.88
CA TRP A 3 -26.95 -18.70 -24.00
C TRP A 3 -25.51 -18.37 -23.57
N PHE A 4 -24.98 -17.21 -23.99
CA PHE A 4 -23.64 -16.78 -23.66
C PHE A 4 -23.70 -15.72 -22.56
N ASN A 5 -23.36 -16.13 -21.34
CA ASN A 5 -22.97 -15.20 -20.28
C ASN A 5 -21.61 -14.63 -20.70
N TYR A 6 -21.59 -13.41 -21.22
CA TYR A 6 -20.35 -12.67 -21.40
C TYR A 6 -19.87 -12.29 -20.00
N ALA A 7 -18.91 -13.03 -19.45
CA ALA A 7 -18.16 -12.57 -18.30
C ALA A 7 -17.41 -11.31 -18.75
N GLN A 8 -17.89 -10.12 -18.37
CA GLN A 8 -17.12 -8.91 -18.56
C GLN A 8 -15.90 -9.03 -17.67
N ALA A 9 -14.73 -9.27 -18.27
CA ALA A 9 -13.47 -9.23 -17.56
C ALA A 9 -13.28 -7.80 -17.05
N GLN A 10 -13.53 -7.58 -15.76
CA GLN A 10 -13.19 -6.34 -15.10
C GLN A 10 -11.69 -6.28 -14.90
N SER A 11 -11.09 -5.13 -15.21
CA SER A 11 -9.63 -4.93 -15.28
C SER A 11 -8.91 -5.06 -13.93
N PHE A 12 -9.62 -5.08 -12.81
CA PHE A 12 -9.04 -4.98 -11.47
C PHE A 12 -9.60 -6.02 -10.49
N MET A 13 -10.93 -6.14 -10.37
CA MET A 13 -11.64 -7.09 -9.48
C MET A 13 -12.96 -7.56 -10.09
N PRO A 14 -13.44 -8.78 -9.79
CA PRO A 14 -14.73 -9.28 -10.25
C PRO A 14 -15.90 -8.54 -9.59
N THR A 15 -17.12 -8.71 -10.14
CA THR A 15 -18.32 -8.07 -9.61
C THR A 15 -18.60 -8.53 -8.19
N GLU A 16 -18.85 -7.59 -7.28
CA GLU A 16 -19.17 -7.86 -5.89
C GLU A 16 -20.42 -8.75 -5.78
N GLY A 17 -20.26 -9.95 -5.21
CA GLY A 17 -21.36 -10.90 -5.00
C GLY A 17 -22.02 -10.81 -3.62
N THR A 18 -21.38 -10.12 -2.66
CA THR A 18 -21.84 -9.96 -1.28
C THR A 18 -21.32 -8.64 -0.70
N LEU A 19 -21.93 -8.15 0.39
CA LEU A 19 -21.46 -6.97 1.12
C LEU A 19 -20.04 -7.14 1.71
N ILE A 20 -19.64 -8.38 2.01
CA ILE A 20 -18.29 -8.71 2.48
C ILE A 20 -17.27 -8.50 1.36
N ALA A 21 -17.61 -8.88 0.12
CA ALA A 21 -16.72 -8.69 -1.03
C ALA A 21 -16.35 -7.20 -1.21
N THR A 22 -17.32 -6.29 -1.06
CA THR A 22 -17.09 -4.85 -1.09
C THR A 22 -16.08 -4.39 -0.01
N GLN A 23 -16.15 -4.96 1.20
CA GLN A 23 -15.22 -4.61 2.29
C GLN A 23 -13.79 -5.09 2.01
N VAL A 24 -13.64 -6.29 1.44
CA VAL A 24 -12.35 -6.86 1.04
C VAL A 24 -11.73 -6.06 -0.10
N ASP A 25 -12.55 -5.72 -1.10
CA ASP A 25 -12.11 -4.95 -2.27
C ASP A 25 -11.61 -3.56 -1.86
N ASN A 26 -12.30 -2.90 -0.92
CA ASN A 26 -11.87 -1.63 -0.35
C ASN A 26 -10.54 -1.74 0.43
N LEU A 27 -10.37 -2.76 1.27
CA LEU A 27 -9.13 -2.99 2.01
C LEU A 27 -7.95 -3.25 1.06
N TYR A 28 -8.16 -4.05 0.03
CA TYR A 28 -7.14 -4.33 -0.99
C TYR A 28 -6.83 -3.09 -1.84
N GLY A 29 -7.84 -2.31 -2.22
CA GLY A 29 -7.65 -1.04 -2.90
C GLY A 29 -6.77 -0.07 -2.09
N PHE A 30 -7.03 0.03 -0.78
CA PHE A 30 -6.18 0.80 0.13
C PHE A 30 -4.74 0.28 0.16
N LEU A 31 -4.53 -1.03 0.27
CA LEU A 31 -3.21 -1.65 0.27
C LEU A 31 -2.42 -1.38 -1.02
N LEU A 32 -3.08 -1.46 -2.17
CA LEU A 32 -2.44 -1.16 -3.45
C LEU A 32 -2.06 0.32 -3.55
N TRP A 33 -2.93 1.24 -3.15
CA TRP A 33 -2.59 2.66 -3.12
C TRP A 33 -1.45 2.97 -2.17
N ALA A 34 -1.47 2.42 -0.95
CA ALA A 34 -0.39 2.58 0.02
C ALA A 34 0.96 2.04 -0.53
N SER A 35 0.93 0.88 -1.18
CA SER A 35 2.11 0.28 -1.81
C SER A 35 2.62 1.12 -2.98
N PHE A 36 1.71 1.63 -3.82
CA PHE A 36 2.05 2.48 -4.95
C PHE A 36 2.67 3.81 -4.52
N ILE A 37 2.09 4.46 -3.52
CA ILE A 37 2.63 5.71 -2.94
C ILE A 37 4.02 5.45 -2.34
N SER A 38 4.18 4.36 -1.58
CA SER A 38 5.48 3.98 -1.00
C SER A 38 6.53 3.74 -2.09
N CYS A 39 6.14 3.07 -3.17
CA CYS A 39 6.99 2.86 -4.35
C CYS A 39 7.44 4.19 -4.98
N ILE A 40 6.51 5.12 -5.19
CA ILE A 40 6.82 6.45 -5.74
C ILE A 40 7.77 7.22 -4.82
N ILE A 41 7.57 7.19 -3.51
CA ILE A 41 8.43 7.90 -2.56
C ILE A 41 9.86 7.35 -2.61
N VAL A 42 10.03 6.03 -2.62
CA VAL A 42 11.35 5.40 -2.68
C VAL A 42 12.03 5.67 -4.02
N ILE A 43 11.36 5.37 -5.14
CA ILE A 43 11.92 5.55 -6.48
C ILE A 43 12.19 7.03 -6.76
N GLY A 44 11.24 7.90 -6.42
CA GLY A 44 11.38 9.35 -6.56
C GLY A 44 12.51 9.90 -5.72
N GLY A 45 12.65 9.44 -4.47
CA GLY A 45 13.77 9.78 -3.60
C GLY A 45 15.11 9.33 -4.16
N MET A 46 15.18 8.11 -4.71
CA MET A 46 16.39 7.60 -5.37
C MET A 46 16.76 8.45 -6.59
N ILE A 47 15.81 8.72 -7.50
CA ILE A 47 16.05 9.54 -8.70
C ILE A 47 16.50 10.95 -8.30
N TYR A 48 15.84 11.54 -7.29
CA TYR A 48 16.21 12.84 -6.76
C TYR A 48 17.65 12.86 -6.22
N PHE A 49 18.05 11.86 -5.43
CA PHE A 49 19.41 11.78 -4.91
C PHE A 49 20.45 11.53 -6.01
N VAL A 50 20.13 10.70 -6.99
CA VAL A 50 20.99 10.49 -8.17
C VAL A 50 21.22 11.80 -8.90
N TRP A 51 20.18 12.61 -9.11
CA TRP A 51 20.31 13.86 -9.85
C TRP A 51 20.99 14.97 -9.02
N LYS A 52 20.63 15.10 -7.74
CA LYS A 52 21.14 16.13 -6.84
C LYS A 52 22.60 15.91 -6.43
N TYR A 53 22.97 14.67 -6.11
CA TYR A 53 24.31 14.31 -5.64
C TYR A 53 25.18 13.71 -6.75
N ARG A 54 24.83 13.94 -8.02
CA ARG A 54 25.67 13.58 -9.16
C ARG A 54 26.98 14.36 -9.10
N ARG A 55 28.11 13.66 -9.00
CA ARG A 55 29.45 14.24 -9.06
C ARG A 55 29.64 15.00 -10.37
N LYS A 56 29.98 16.29 -10.30
CA LYS A 56 30.25 17.14 -11.48
C LYS A 56 31.72 17.54 -11.58
N THR A 57 32.42 17.61 -10.45
CA THR A 57 33.85 17.93 -10.38
C THR A 57 34.57 16.99 -9.40
N ASP A 58 35.90 16.89 -9.50
CA ASP A 58 36.69 16.01 -8.61
C ASP A 58 36.73 16.45 -7.15
N HIS A 59 36.35 17.69 -6.87
CA HIS A 59 36.27 18.26 -5.53
C HIS A 59 34.88 18.11 -4.88
N ASP A 60 33.89 17.57 -5.60
CA ASP A 60 32.57 17.30 -5.03
C ASP A 60 32.65 16.13 -4.03
N LYS A 61 32.80 16.47 -2.74
CA LYS A 61 32.71 15.54 -1.63
C LYS A 61 31.39 15.76 -0.88
N THR A 62 30.60 14.69 -0.76
CA THR A 62 29.41 14.69 0.10
C THR A 62 29.80 14.76 1.57
N ALA A 63 28.99 15.46 2.37
CA ALA A 63 29.16 15.51 3.81
C ALA A 63 29.00 14.10 4.41
N TYR A 64 29.91 13.73 5.32
CA TYR A 64 29.85 12.46 6.01
C TYR A 64 28.86 12.56 7.18
N ILE A 65 27.62 12.14 6.93
CA ILE A 65 26.56 12.06 7.94
C ILE A 65 26.31 10.57 8.18
N THR A 66 26.59 10.10 9.38
CA THR A 66 26.44 8.67 9.73
C THR A 66 25.10 8.34 10.34
N HIS A 67 24.52 9.26 11.12
CA HIS A 67 23.31 9.00 11.88
C HIS A 67 22.38 10.21 11.89
N ASN A 68 21.09 9.93 11.81
CA ASN A 68 20.06 10.90 12.07
C ASN A 68 18.89 10.21 12.76
N THR A 69 18.93 10.18 14.10
CA THR A 69 17.95 9.49 14.94
C THR A 69 16.51 9.94 14.67
N PHE A 70 16.29 11.21 14.34
CA PHE A 70 14.95 11.71 14.02
C PHE A 70 14.43 11.16 12.70
N LEU A 71 15.28 11.14 11.66
CA LEU A 71 14.93 10.59 10.36
C LEU A 71 14.74 9.06 10.44
N GLU A 72 15.61 8.40 11.19
CA GLU A 72 15.53 6.97 11.50
C GLU A 72 14.23 6.59 12.19
N PHE A 73 13.83 7.36 13.20
CA PHE A 73 12.56 7.17 13.88
C PHE A 73 11.38 7.37 12.92
N LEU A 74 11.41 8.45 12.12
CA LEU A 74 10.31 8.81 11.22
C LEU A 74 10.02 7.71 10.19
N TRP A 75 11.05 7.19 9.53
CA TRP A 75 10.86 6.17 8.47
C TRP A 75 10.48 4.80 9.02
N SER A 76 10.68 4.52 10.30
CA SER A 76 10.27 3.26 10.94
C SER A 76 8.90 3.38 11.60
N PHE A 77 8.59 4.54 12.19
CA PHE A 77 7.34 4.79 12.87
C PHE A 77 6.15 4.92 11.91
N ILE A 78 6.32 5.59 10.77
CA ILE A 78 5.23 5.76 9.78
C ILE A 78 4.75 4.39 9.25
N PRO A 79 5.62 3.49 8.75
CA PRO A 79 5.18 2.16 8.29
C PRO A 79 4.53 1.34 9.41
N LEU A 80 5.05 1.45 10.64
CA LEU A 80 4.47 0.76 11.79
C LEU A 80 3.01 1.15 12.01
N VAL A 81 2.70 2.45 12.01
CA VAL A 81 1.33 2.94 12.20
C VAL A 81 0.41 2.50 11.06
N ILE A 82 0.90 2.53 9.81
CA ILE A 82 0.13 2.06 8.65
C ILE A 82 -0.20 0.57 8.80
N PHE A 83 0.77 -0.26 9.17
CA PHE A 83 0.54 -1.70 9.37
C PHE A 83 -0.43 -1.99 10.51
N LEU A 84 -0.37 -1.25 11.62
CA LEU A 84 -1.35 -1.39 12.70
C LEU A 84 -2.78 -1.03 12.25
N GLY A 85 -2.93 0.04 11.46
CA GLY A 85 -4.22 0.45 10.91
C GLY A 85 -4.81 -0.60 9.96
N VAL A 86 -3.99 -1.12 9.04
CA VAL A 86 -4.36 -2.21 8.14
C VAL A 86 -4.75 -3.46 8.93
N PHE A 87 -3.98 -3.82 9.96
CA PHE A 87 -4.25 -4.99 10.77
C PHE A 87 -5.59 -4.89 11.49
N ALA A 88 -5.88 -3.74 12.12
CA ALA A 88 -7.16 -3.53 12.80
C ALA A 88 -8.35 -3.61 11.83
N TRP A 89 -8.24 -3.00 10.64
CA TRP A 89 -9.28 -3.07 9.62
C TRP A 89 -9.44 -4.50 9.07
N GLY A 90 -8.34 -5.16 8.72
CA GLY A 90 -8.35 -6.55 8.25
C GLY A 90 -8.95 -7.50 9.29
N TRP A 91 -8.65 -7.29 10.58
CA TRP A 91 -9.24 -8.04 11.67
C TRP A 91 -10.76 -7.86 11.75
N TYR A 92 -11.26 -6.63 11.59
CA TYR A 92 -12.69 -6.34 11.60
C TYR A 92 -13.42 -7.10 10.48
N VAL A 93 -12.91 -7.01 9.25
CA VAL A 93 -13.50 -7.71 8.09
C VAL A 93 -13.42 -9.23 8.28
N TYR A 94 -12.29 -9.74 8.77
CA TYR A 94 -12.11 -11.16 9.04
C TYR A 94 -13.04 -11.68 10.13
N HIS A 95 -13.30 -10.89 11.17
CA HIS A 95 -14.24 -11.24 12.22
C HIS A 95 -15.67 -11.35 11.66
N ASP A 96 -16.12 -10.36 10.88
CA ASP A 96 -17.42 -10.35 10.21
C ASP A 96 -17.61 -11.56 9.29
N MET A 97 -16.56 -11.93 8.55
CA MET A 97 -16.53 -13.14 7.71
C MET A 97 -16.68 -14.45 8.48
N ARG A 98 -16.26 -14.49 9.75
CA ARG A 98 -16.25 -15.71 10.56
C ARG A 98 -17.38 -15.78 11.58
N THR A 99 -18.07 -14.67 11.83
CA THR A 99 -19.29 -14.69 12.62
C THR A 99 -20.43 -15.27 11.78
N MET A 100 -20.98 -16.39 12.25
CA MET A 100 -22.18 -16.97 11.63
C MET A 100 -23.34 -15.98 11.79
N PRO A 101 -24.15 -15.73 10.74
CA PRO A 101 -25.34 -14.89 10.87
C PRO A 101 -26.24 -15.44 11.97
N LYS A 102 -26.82 -14.57 12.80
CA LYS A 102 -27.71 -14.98 13.91
C LYS A 102 -29.03 -15.58 13.42
N ASP A 103 -29.28 -15.52 12.12
CA ASP A 103 -30.54 -15.87 11.46
C ASP A 103 -30.43 -17.17 10.64
N ALA A 104 -29.47 -18.05 10.99
CA ALA A 104 -29.32 -19.39 10.40
C ALA A 104 -30.16 -20.45 11.14
#